data_AF-A0AA42CSJ4-F1
#
_entry.id   AF-A0AA42CSJ4-F1
#
_cell.length_a   1.000
_cell.length_b   1.000
_cell.length_c   1.000
_cell.angle_alpha   90.00
_cell.angle_beta   90.00
_cell.angle_gamma   90.00
#
_symmetry.space_group_name_H-M   'P 1'
#
loop_
_entity.id
_entity.type
_entity.pdbx_description
1 polymer ?
#
loop_
_entity_poly.entity_id
_entity_poly.type
_entity_poly.pdbx_seq_one_letter_code
_entity_poly.pdbx_strand_id
1 'polypeptide(L)'
;GILQADAYAGYNALFQADRLPAPLTRALCWSHARRYFFELADVAAQLKKRRKKAPVISPLAVEAVRRIDAIFDIERAINGRPAQERLTLRQELSAPLVTELEEWMRENRSKLSKNSDVAEAMDYMLKAWPAFTAFLDDGRICLSNNAAERALRGIALGRKSWLFAGSDRGGQRTAFMLSLIGTAKLNDIDPQAWLADVLARIADIPQNRLHELLPWNWRA
;
A
#
# COMPACT_ATOMS: atom_id res chain seq x y z
N GLY A 1 11.18 3.26 -12.31
CA GLY A 1 10.12 3.81 -11.42
C GLY A 1 10.00 2.94 -10.19
N ILE A 2 9.31 3.38 -9.14
CA ILE A 2 9.13 2.60 -7.90
C ILE A 2 7.71 2.00 -7.87
N LEU A 3 7.60 0.72 -7.51
CA LEU A 3 6.31 0.14 -7.12
C LEU A 3 6.38 -0.23 -5.64
N GLN A 4 5.48 0.37 -4.86
CA GLN A 4 5.33 0.07 -3.44
C GLN A 4 4.07 -0.76 -3.18
N ALA A 5 4.24 -2.00 -2.72
CA ALA A 5 3.15 -2.95 -2.48
C ALA A 5 3.50 -3.98 -1.39
N ASP A 6 2.62 -4.95 -1.16
CA ASP A 6 2.96 -6.18 -0.45
C ASP A 6 3.83 -7.11 -1.32
N ALA A 7 4.22 -8.27 -0.78
CA ALA A 7 5.01 -9.25 -1.52
C ALA A 7 4.16 -10.14 -2.45
N TYR A 8 3.08 -9.61 -3.02
CA TYR A 8 2.24 -10.37 -3.95
C TYR A 8 3.02 -10.77 -5.20
N ALA A 9 3.05 -12.09 -5.48
CA ALA A 9 3.85 -12.66 -6.55
C ALA A 9 3.45 -12.18 -7.95
N GLY A 10 2.22 -11.69 -8.14
CA GLY A 10 1.75 -11.15 -9.41
C GLY A 10 2.52 -9.91 -9.88
N TYR A 11 3.24 -9.23 -8.99
CA TYR A 11 4.09 -8.09 -9.36
C TYR A 11 5.52 -8.49 -9.77
N ASN A 12 5.91 -9.76 -9.62
CA ASN A 12 7.32 -10.17 -9.80
C ASN A 12 7.87 -9.86 -11.20
N ALA A 13 7.05 -9.98 -12.25
CA ALA A 13 7.45 -9.65 -13.62
C ALA A 13 7.85 -8.17 -13.80
N LEU A 14 7.36 -7.26 -12.94
CA LEU A 14 7.68 -5.83 -13.01
C LEU A 14 9.09 -5.51 -12.51
N PHE A 15 9.74 -6.46 -11.83
CA PHE A 15 11.06 -6.28 -11.20
C PHE A 15 12.17 -7.05 -11.92
N GLN A 16 11.86 -7.80 -12.98
CA GLN A 16 12.85 -8.57 -13.73
C GLN A 16 13.78 -7.65 -14.51
N ALA A 17 15.07 -7.97 -14.55
CA ALA A 17 16.10 -7.12 -15.15
C ALA A 17 15.91 -6.88 -16.65
N ASP A 18 15.26 -7.81 -17.36
CA ASP A 18 14.93 -7.75 -18.78
C ASP A 18 13.60 -7.04 -19.09
N ARG A 19 12.90 -6.52 -18.07
CA ARG A 19 11.63 -5.80 -18.24
C ARG A 19 11.83 -4.49 -19.00
N LEU A 20 11.12 -4.31 -20.10
CA LEU A 20 11.10 -3.07 -20.89
C LEU A 20 10.10 -2.03 -20.32
N PRO A 21 10.39 -0.72 -20.44
CA PRO A 21 11.66 -0.13 -20.88
C PRO A 21 12.77 -0.23 -19.83
N ALA A 22 12.42 -0.45 -18.56
CA ALA A 22 13.36 -0.71 -17.46
C ALA A 22 12.64 -1.39 -16.28
N PRO A 23 13.32 -2.21 -15.46
CA PRO A 23 12.76 -2.76 -14.22
C PRO A 23 12.25 -1.68 -13.27
N LEU A 24 11.22 -2.01 -12.49
CA LEU A 24 10.81 -1.17 -11.37
C LEU A 24 11.67 -1.48 -10.14
N THR A 25 11.91 -0.46 -9.32
CA THR A 25 12.42 -0.63 -7.96
C THR A 25 11.30 -1.20 -7.10
N ARG A 26 11.56 -2.34 -6.47
CA ARG A 26 10.62 -2.99 -5.55
C ARG A 26 10.75 -2.36 -4.17
N ALA A 27 9.67 -1.76 -3.67
CA ALA A 27 9.56 -1.29 -2.30
C ALA A 27 8.44 -2.07 -1.58
N LEU A 28 8.75 -2.69 -0.44
CA LEU A 28 7.76 -3.47 0.30
C LEU A 28 7.12 -2.66 1.43
N CYS A 29 5.82 -2.82 1.61
CA CYS A 29 5.05 -2.12 2.61
C CYS A 29 5.24 -2.74 4.01
N TRP A 30 5.75 -1.95 4.95
CA TRP A 30 5.93 -2.39 6.34
C TRP A 30 4.62 -2.60 7.09
N SER A 31 3.52 -1.92 6.73
CA SER A 31 2.21 -2.18 7.36
C SER A 31 1.75 -3.62 7.15
N HIS A 32 2.02 -4.19 5.96
CA HIS A 32 1.72 -5.59 5.65
C HIS A 32 2.59 -6.54 6.46
N ALA A 33 3.90 -6.27 6.54
CA ALA A 33 4.80 -7.06 7.37
C ALA A 33 4.40 -7.04 8.85
N ARG A 34 4.15 -5.84 9.39
CA ARG A 34 3.70 -5.62 10.78
C ARG A 34 2.43 -6.39 11.10
N ARG A 35 1.48 -6.48 10.16
CA ARG A 35 0.21 -7.18 10.35
C ARG A 35 0.40 -8.66 10.73
N TYR A 36 1.36 -9.35 10.13
CA TYR A 36 1.63 -10.75 10.47
C TYR A 36 2.03 -10.91 11.95
N PHE A 37 2.86 -10.02 12.47
CA PHE A 37 3.23 -10.02 13.89
C PHE A 37 2.06 -9.57 14.78
N PHE A 38 1.34 -8.51 14.39
CA PHE A 38 0.21 -8.01 15.15
C PHE A 38 -0.89 -9.07 15.36
N GLU A 39 -1.22 -9.85 14.33
CA GLU A 39 -2.19 -10.94 14.43
C GLU A 39 -1.73 -12.06 15.40
N LEU A 40 -0.42 -12.21 15.63
CA LEU A 40 0.16 -13.15 16.59
C LEU A 40 0.30 -12.57 18.00
N ALA A 41 0.25 -11.25 18.13
CA ALA A 41 0.26 -10.52 19.40
C ALA A 41 -1.16 -10.27 19.95
N ASP A 42 -2.17 -10.18 19.08
CA ASP A 42 -3.55 -9.82 19.43
C ASP A 42 -4.47 -11.04 19.60
N VAL A 43 -4.80 -11.37 20.86
CA VAL A 43 -5.73 -12.44 21.24
C VAL A 43 -7.11 -12.26 20.61
N ALA A 44 -7.62 -11.02 20.52
CA ALA A 44 -8.94 -10.75 19.97
C ALA A 44 -8.97 -10.99 18.45
N ALA A 45 -7.88 -10.67 17.74
CA ALA A 45 -7.72 -11.00 16.32
C ALA A 45 -7.65 -12.53 16.10
N GLN A 46 -6.97 -13.26 16.99
CA GLN A 46 -6.88 -14.73 16.92
C GLN A 46 -8.25 -15.41 17.13
N LEU A 47 -9.02 -14.94 18.11
CA LEU A 47 -10.37 -15.45 18.41
C LEU A 47 -11.36 -15.21 17.27
N LYS A 48 -11.27 -14.06 16.56
CA LYS A 48 -12.13 -13.75 15.41
C LYS A 48 -11.90 -14.67 14.20
N LYS A 49 -10.71 -15.27 14.05
CA LYS A 49 -10.35 -16.07 12.86
C LYS A 49 -10.86 -17.52 12.84
N ARG A 50 -11.76 -17.93 13.75
CA ARG A 50 -12.28 -19.33 13.83
C ARG A 50 -11.17 -20.40 13.76
N ARG A 51 -9.97 -20.11 14.29
CA ARG A 51 -8.90 -21.11 14.38
C ARG A 51 -9.27 -22.07 15.51
N LYS A 52 -9.33 -23.38 15.22
CA LYS A 52 -9.58 -24.46 16.21
C LYS A 52 -8.46 -24.61 17.27
N LYS A 53 -7.46 -23.73 17.30
CA LYS A 53 -6.32 -23.77 18.23
C LYS A 53 -6.49 -22.69 19.29
N ALA A 54 -6.09 -23.00 20.52
CA ALA A 54 -6.04 -22.04 21.61
C ALA A 54 -5.20 -20.81 21.19
N PRO A 55 -5.65 -19.58 21.48
CA PRO A 55 -4.88 -18.39 21.19
C PRO A 55 -3.57 -18.44 21.99
N VAL A 56 -2.45 -18.19 21.33
CA VAL A 56 -1.13 -18.11 21.96
C VAL A 56 -0.57 -16.74 21.58
N ILE A 57 -0.39 -15.89 22.59
CA ILE A 57 0.37 -14.64 22.42
C ILE A 57 1.83 -15.04 22.28
N SER A 58 2.45 -14.67 21.15
CA SER A 58 3.89 -14.85 20.98
C SER A 58 4.63 -13.63 21.54
N PRO A 59 5.46 -13.76 22.60
CA PRO A 59 6.27 -12.63 23.11
C PRO A 59 7.18 -12.04 22.03
N LEU A 60 7.71 -12.88 21.13
CA LEU A 60 8.48 -12.42 19.98
C LEU A 60 7.65 -11.57 19.01
N ALA A 61 6.38 -11.91 18.80
CA ALA A 61 5.52 -11.10 17.94
C ALA A 61 5.21 -9.73 18.56
N VAL A 62 4.99 -9.66 19.87
CA VAL A 62 4.81 -8.40 20.61
C VAL A 62 6.06 -7.52 20.47
N GLU A 63 7.24 -8.12 20.67
CA GLU A 63 8.51 -7.41 20.55
C GLU A 63 8.77 -6.92 19.11
N ALA A 64 8.47 -7.75 18.10
CA ALA A 64 8.56 -7.34 16.70
C ALA A 64 7.65 -6.15 16.39
N VAL A 65 6.41 -6.15 16.87
CA VAL A 65 5.48 -5.01 16.71
C VAL A 65 6.05 -3.77 17.38
N ARG A 66 6.57 -3.88 18.62
CA ARG A 66 7.18 -2.75 19.34
C ARG A 66 8.35 -2.12 18.59
N ARG A 67 9.26 -2.94 18.05
CA ARG A 67 10.41 -2.48 17.26
C ARG A 67 9.99 -1.81 15.95
N ILE A 68 9.03 -2.41 15.25
CA ILE A 68 8.46 -1.84 14.03
C ILE A 68 7.74 -0.51 14.32
N ASP A 69 7.02 -0.41 15.44
CA ASP A 69 6.31 0.81 15.84
C ASP A 69 7.27 1.98 16.08
N ALA A 70 8.44 1.74 16.68
CA ALA A 70 9.47 2.77 16.84
C ALA A 70 9.92 3.35 15.48
N ILE A 71 10.03 2.52 14.44
CA ILE A 71 10.35 2.97 13.08
C ILE A 71 9.18 3.77 12.48
N PHE A 72 7.94 3.32 12.69
CA PHE A 72 6.75 4.07 12.27
C PHE A 72 6.61 5.44 12.96
N ASP A 73 7.04 5.56 14.21
CA ASP A 73 7.00 6.82 14.95
C ASP A 73 7.98 7.85 14.37
N ILE A 74 9.19 7.43 14.00
CA ILE A 74 10.14 8.27 13.25
C ILE A 74 9.51 8.70 11.91
N GLU A 75 8.97 7.75 11.15
CA GLU A 75 8.36 8.03 9.84
C GLU A 75 7.18 9.00 9.94
N ARG A 76 6.41 8.94 11.02
CA ARG A 76 5.32 9.88 11.29
C ARG A 76 5.83 11.30 11.52
N ALA A 77 6.95 11.46 12.23
CA ALA A 77 7.55 12.76 12.53
C ALA A 77 8.19 13.43 11.30
N ILE A 78 8.62 12.64 10.31
CA ILE A 78 9.27 13.14 9.08
C ILE A 78 8.35 13.13 7.86
N ASN A 79 7.11 12.65 7.98
CA ASN A 79 6.16 12.59 6.88
C ASN A 79 5.82 14.01 6.37
N GLY A 80 5.78 14.17 5.04
CA GLY A 80 5.55 15.46 4.38
C GLY A 80 6.81 16.32 4.18
N ARG A 81 7.96 15.94 4.77
CA ARG A 81 9.25 16.59 4.49
C ARG A 81 9.79 16.22 3.10
N PRO A 82 10.66 17.05 2.50
CA PRO A 82 11.34 16.73 1.24
C PRO A 82 12.10 15.40 1.29
N ALA A 83 12.19 14.71 0.16
CA ALA A 83 12.80 13.38 0.07
C ALA A 83 14.24 13.35 0.62
N GLN A 84 15.06 14.37 0.33
CA GLN A 84 16.44 14.43 0.79
C GLN A 84 16.55 14.57 2.33
N GLU A 85 15.66 15.34 2.93
CA GLU A 85 15.60 15.52 4.38
C GLU A 85 15.15 14.23 5.08
N ARG A 86 14.13 13.56 4.50
CA ARG A 86 13.71 12.24 4.98
C ARG A 86 14.85 11.23 4.93
N LEU A 87 15.60 11.20 3.82
CA LEU A 87 16.73 10.30 3.65
C LEU A 87 17.81 10.52 4.73
N THR A 88 18.15 11.79 4.98
CA THR A 88 19.15 12.15 6.02
C THR A 88 18.69 11.68 7.40
N LEU A 89 17.45 12.03 7.79
CA LEU A 89 16.89 11.63 9.09
C LEU A 89 16.73 10.11 9.22
N ARG A 90 16.45 9.40 8.13
CA ARG A 90 16.38 7.93 8.14
C ARG A 90 17.73 7.30 8.39
N GLN A 91 18.80 7.82 7.79
CA GLN A 91 20.15 7.32 8.03
C GLN A 91 20.57 7.52 9.50
N GLU A 92 20.20 8.65 10.09
CA GLU A 92 20.51 8.95 11.50
C GLU A 92 19.64 8.17 12.50
N LEU A 93 18.33 8.07 12.25
CA LEU A 93 17.35 7.61 13.25
C LEU A 93 16.79 6.23 12.94
N SER A 94 16.46 5.94 11.68
CA SER A 94 15.78 4.69 11.30
C SER A 94 16.75 3.55 11.00
N ALA A 95 17.88 3.82 10.33
CA ALA A 95 18.83 2.80 9.90
C ALA A 95 19.37 1.97 11.07
N PRO A 96 19.77 2.55 12.23
CA PRO A 96 20.20 1.76 13.39
C PRO A 96 19.10 0.82 13.89
N LEU A 97 17.86 1.30 14.01
CA LEU A 97 16.72 0.48 14.47
C LEU A 97 16.38 -0.64 13.48
N VAL A 98 16.52 -0.40 12.18
CA VAL A 98 16.30 -1.41 11.14
C VAL A 98 17.39 -2.48 11.20
N THR A 99 18.66 -2.10 11.35
CA THR A 99 19.76 -3.05 11.54
C THR A 99 19.57 -3.91 12.78
N GLU A 100 19.27 -3.29 13.92
CA GLU A 100 18.98 -4.02 15.16
C GLU A 100 17.77 -4.96 15.03
N LEU A 101 16.74 -4.55 14.29
CA LEU A 101 15.57 -5.39 14.00
C LEU A 101 15.95 -6.60 13.13
N GLU A 102 16.78 -6.40 12.11
CA GLU A 102 17.25 -7.49 11.24
C GLU A 102 18.03 -8.53 12.03
N GLU A 103 19.03 -8.08 12.79
CA GLU A 103 19.89 -8.94 13.62
C GLU A 103 19.04 -9.72 14.62
N TRP A 104 18.18 -9.02 15.36
CA TRP A 104 17.25 -9.65 16.30
C TRP A 104 16.32 -10.67 15.62
N MET A 105 15.79 -10.38 14.43
CA MET A 105 14.96 -11.33 13.69
C MET A 105 15.76 -12.57 13.27
N ARG A 106 16.97 -12.40 12.74
CA ARG A 106 17.84 -13.51 12.31
C ARG A 106 18.23 -14.41 13.48
N GLU A 107 18.62 -13.81 14.60
CA GLU A 107 18.99 -14.53 15.82
C GLU A 107 17.83 -15.36 16.37
N ASN A 108 16.64 -14.76 16.49
CA ASN A 108 15.47 -15.48 17.01
C ASN A 108 14.96 -16.51 16.01
N ARG A 109 14.98 -16.19 14.72
CA ARG A 109 14.55 -17.10 13.65
C ARG A 109 15.37 -18.40 13.63
N SER A 110 16.67 -18.34 13.94
CA SER A 110 17.54 -19.53 13.98
C SER A 110 17.18 -20.50 15.11
N LYS A 111 16.54 -20.02 16.18
CA LYS A 111 16.13 -20.80 17.35
C LYS A 111 14.73 -21.41 17.21
N LEU A 112 13.99 -21.05 16.15
CA LEU A 112 12.60 -21.44 15.94
C LEU A 112 12.46 -22.59 14.94
N SER A 113 11.50 -23.47 15.22
CA SER A 113 11.06 -24.50 14.27
C SER A 113 10.47 -23.87 13.00
N LYS A 114 10.63 -24.55 11.87
CA LYS A 114 10.04 -24.17 10.57
C LYS A 114 8.51 -24.05 10.60
N ASN A 115 7.84 -24.72 11.54
CA ASN A 115 6.38 -24.72 11.67
C ASN A 115 5.84 -23.64 12.62
N SER A 116 6.68 -22.71 13.08
CA SER A 116 6.27 -21.64 13.98
C SER A 116 5.65 -20.48 13.19
N ASP A 117 4.43 -20.08 13.53
CA ASP A 117 3.75 -18.93 12.91
C ASP A 117 4.59 -17.63 12.99
N VAL A 118 5.32 -17.41 14.10
CA VAL A 118 6.19 -16.22 14.22
C VAL A 118 7.47 -16.35 13.38
N ALA A 119 7.95 -17.58 13.15
CA ALA A 119 9.05 -17.82 12.21
C ALA A 119 8.62 -17.52 10.76
N GLU A 120 7.39 -17.87 10.39
CA GLU A 120 6.82 -17.52 9.07
C GLU A 120 6.73 -16.00 8.89
N ALA A 121 6.29 -15.27 9.92
CA ALA A 121 6.26 -13.80 9.89
C ALA A 121 7.67 -13.18 9.76
N MET A 122 8.67 -13.72 10.45
CA MET A 122 10.07 -13.31 10.29
C MET A 122 10.59 -13.61 8.88
N ASP A 123 10.31 -14.81 8.35
CA ASP A 123 10.71 -15.22 7.01
C ASP A 123 10.11 -14.33 5.92
N TYR A 124 8.88 -13.84 6.11
CA TYR A 124 8.23 -12.90 5.20
C TYR A 124 9.07 -11.64 4.97
N MET A 125 9.64 -11.07 6.04
CA MET A 125 10.53 -9.91 5.93
C MET A 125 11.93 -10.31 5.47
N LEU A 126 12.56 -11.29 6.12
CA LEU A 126 13.97 -11.65 5.90
C LEU A 126 14.25 -12.13 4.46
N LYS A 127 13.29 -12.81 3.80
CA LYS A 127 13.44 -13.26 2.40
C LYS A 127 13.56 -12.12 1.39
N ALA A 128 13.01 -10.96 1.72
CA ALA A 128 12.98 -9.79 0.84
C ALA A 128 13.48 -8.53 1.55
N TRP A 129 14.40 -8.69 2.51
CA TRP A 129 14.88 -7.61 3.37
C TRP A 129 15.36 -6.39 2.57
N PRO A 130 16.16 -6.53 1.49
CA PRO A 130 16.58 -5.37 0.68
C PRO A 130 15.41 -4.54 0.12
N ALA A 131 14.29 -5.19 -0.21
CA ALA A 131 13.10 -4.50 -0.72
C ALA A 131 12.28 -3.85 0.40
N PHE A 132 12.36 -4.37 1.63
CA PHE A 132 11.81 -3.69 2.81
C PHE A 132 12.66 -2.50 3.22
N THR A 133 13.98 -2.55 3.07
CA THR A 133 14.90 -1.48 3.50
C THR A 133 15.17 -0.43 2.43
N ALA A 134 14.67 -0.59 1.20
CA ALA A 134 14.86 0.38 0.12
C ALA A 134 14.49 1.84 0.47
N PHE A 135 13.59 2.05 1.45
CA PHE A 135 13.25 3.39 1.93
C PHE A 135 14.40 4.09 2.65
N LEU A 136 15.38 3.36 3.18
CA LEU A 136 16.59 3.91 3.75
C LEU A 136 17.53 4.48 2.68
N ASP A 137 17.43 4.00 1.43
CA ASP A 137 18.28 4.43 0.33
C ASP A 137 17.60 5.49 -0.58
N ASP A 138 16.28 5.56 -0.56
CA ASP A 138 15.50 6.49 -1.38
C ASP A 138 14.38 7.19 -0.57
N GLY A 139 14.58 8.47 -0.29
CA GLY A 139 13.66 9.32 0.46
C GLY A 139 12.27 9.53 -0.17
N ARG A 140 12.08 9.13 -1.44
CA ARG A 140 10.77 9.15 -2.11
C ARG A 140 9.89 7.98 -1.68
N ILE A 141 10.50 6.87 -1.25
CA ILE A 141 9.78 5.67 -0.82
C ILE A 141 9.17 5.93 0.56
N CYS A 142 7.86 5.72 0.70
CA CYS A 142 7.20 5.74 2.00
C CYS A 142 7.46 4.45 2.76
N LEU A 143 7.29 4.43 4.08
CA LEU A 143 7.38 3.16 4.83
C LEU A 143 6.19 2.23 4.54
N SER A 144 5.04 2.79 4.16
CA SER A 144 3.83 2.04 3.80
C SER A 144 3.12 2.59 2.56
N ASN A 145 2.38 1.72 1.88
CA ASN A 145 1.47 2.07 0.78
C ASN A 145 0.05 2.45 1.27
N ASN A 146 -0.15 2.69 2.58
CA ASN A 146 -1.47 2.91 3.19
C ASN A 146 -2.27 4.05 2.52
N ALA A 147 -1.58 5.08 2.00
CA ALA A 147 -2.23 6.17 1.26
C ALA A 147 -2.91 5.65 -0.02
N ALA A 148 -2.22 4.81 -0.81
CA ALA A 148 -2.78 4.20 -2.01
C ALA A 148 -3.94 3.26 -1.66
N GLU A 149 -3.81 2.46 -0.59
CA GLU A 149 -4.89 1.56 -0.15
C GLU A 149 -6.13 2.31 0.31
N ARG A 150 -5.96 3.42 1.05
CA ARG A 150 -7.09 4.28 1.44
C ARG A 150 -7.78 4.87 0.22
N ALA A 151 -7.03 5.32 -0.79
CA ALA A 151 -7.61 5.83 -2.04
C ALA A 151 -8.42 4.75 -2.78
N LEU A 152 -7.96 3.50 -2.77
CA LEU A 152 -8.65 2.36 -3.38
C LEU A 152 -9.77 1.76 -2.52
N ARG A 153 -9.95 2.20 -1.27
CA ARG A 153 -10.95 1.62 -0.35
C ARG A 153 -12.37 1.72 -0.90
N GLY A 154 -12.72 2.81 -1.58
CA GLY A 154 -14.02 2.97 -2.23
C GLY A 154 -14.30 1.87 -3.26
N ILE A 155 -13.28 1.48 -4.04
CA ILE A 155 -13.36 0.40 -5.02
C ILE A 155 -13.48 -0.95 -4.32
N ALA A 156 -12.67 -1.19 -3.29
CA ALA A 156 -12.68 -2.43 -2.54
C ALA A 156 -14.00 -2.71 -1.80
N LEU A 157 -14.68 -1.66 -1.34
CA LEU A 157 -16.03 -1.76 -0.79
C LEU A 157 -17.08 -1.90 -1.91
N GLY A 158 -16.99 -1.05 -2.93
CA GLY A 158 -17.92 -1.01 -4.06
C GLY A 158 -18.02 -2.33 -4.82
N ARG A 159 -16.92 -3.07 -5.00
CA ARG A 159 -16.93 -4.38 -5.70
C ARG A 159 -17.89 -5.41 -5.08
N LYS A 160 -18.20 -5.31 -3.78
CA LYS A 160 -19.20 -6.18 -3.13
C LYS A 160 -20.64 -5.77 -3.45
N SER A 161 -20.83 -4.53 -3.89
CA SER A 161 -22.13 -3.92 -4.19
C SER A 161 -22.40 -3.78 -5.70
N TRP A 162 -21.36 -3.77 -6.54
CA TRP A 162 -21.48 -3.65 -7.99
C TRP A 162 -21.76 -5.01 -8.64
N LEU A 163 -23.00 -5.48 -8.54
CA LEU A 163 -23.46 -6.75 -9.11
C LEU A 163 -23.28 -6.84 -10.65
N PHE A 164 -23.06 -5.72 -11.33
CA PHE A 164 -22.87 -5.61 -12.78
C PHE A 164 -21.39 -5.67 -13.21
N ALA A 165 -20.44 -5.60 -12.27
CA ALA A 165 -19.00 -5.70 -12.56
C ALA A 165 -18.54 -7.17 -12.49
N GLY A 166 -19.20 -8.05 -13.24
CA GLY A 166 -18.94 -9.50 -13.30
C GLY A 166 -18.23 -9.99 -14.56
N SER A 167 -17.85 -9.08 -15.46
CA SER A 167 -17.12 -9.40 -16.71
C SER A 167 -16.03 -8.38 -16.97
N ASP A 168 -15.04 -8.71 -17.79
CA ASP A 168 -13.96 -7.80 -18.19
C ASP A 168 -14.49 -6.50 -18.80
N ARG A 169 -15.53 -6.60 -19.64
CA ARG A 169 -16.21 -5.43 -20.22
C ARG A 169 -16.88 -4.57 -19.15
N GLY A 170 -17.49 -5.19 -18.14
CA GLY A 170 -18.04 -4.49 -16.97
C GLY A 170 -16.95 -3.80 -16.14
N GLY A 171 -15.80 -4.46 -15.96
CA GLY A 171 -14.62 -3.90 -15.31
C GLY A 171 -14.07 -2.68 -16.05
N GLN A 172 -13.90 -2.75 -17.37
CA GLN A 172 -13.46 -1.63 -18.20
C GLN A 172 -14.40 -0.43 -18.10
N ARG A 173 -15.71 -0.63 -18.17
CA ARG A 173 -16.71 0.45 -17.99
C ARG A 173 -16.64 1.08 -16.60
N THR A 174 -16.50 0.25 -15.58
CA THR A 174 -16.35 0.70 -14.19
C THR A 174 -15.08 1.55 -14.04
N ALA A 175 -13.95 1.11 -14.59
CA ALA A 175 -12.69 1.84 -14.58
C ALA A 175 -12.80 3.19 -15.30
N PHE A 176 -13.50 3.25 -16.45
CA PHE A 176 -13.75 4.50 -17.17
C PHE A 176 -14.56 5.49 -16.32
N MET A 177 -15.70 5.06 -15.76
CA MET A 177 -16.54 5.92 -14.92
C MET A 177 -15.81 6.40 -13.66
N LEU A 178 -15.07 5.51 -12.99
CA LEU A 178 -14.29 5.87 -11.81
C LEU A 178 -13.16 6.85 -12.14
N SER A 179 -12.55 6.75 -13.33
CA SER A 179 -11.54 7.71 -13.78
C SER A 179 -12.14 9.11 -13.95
N LEU A 180 -13.33 9.23 -14.55
CA LEU A 180 -14.03 10.51 -14.69
C LEU A 180 -14.41 11.10 -13.33
N ILE A 181 -15.02 10.29 -12.45
CA ILE A 181 -15.40 10.71 -11.09
C ILE A 181 -14.16 11.13 -10.28
N GLY A 182 -13.08 10.35 -10.35
CA GLY A 182 -11.83 10.64 -9.68
C GLY A 182 -11.22 11.96 -10.17
N THR A 183 -11.26 12.21 -11.48
CA THR A 183 -10.78 13.46 -12.08
C THR A 183 -11.57 14.67 -11.59
N ALA A 184 -12.91 14.59 -11.53
CA ALA A 184 -13.73 15.66 -10.95
C ALA A 184 -13.37 15.95 -9.50
N LYS A 185 -13.25 14.90 -8.66
CA LYS A 185 -12.84 15.05 -7.26
C LYS A 185 -11.45 15.67 -7.08
N LEU A 186 -10.49 15.32 -7.95
CA LEU A 186 -9.14 15.90 -7.93
C LEU A 186 -9.10 17.38 -8.32
N ASN A 187 -10.16 17.89 -8.97
CA ASN A 187 -10.33 19.29 -9.31
C ASN A 187 -11.31 20.01 -8.37
N ASP A 188 -11.60 19.42 -7.20
CA ASP A 188 -12.54 19.96 -6.20
C ASP A 188 -13.97 20.20 -6.74
N ILE A 189 -14.39 19.41 -7.74
CA ILE A 189 -15.71 19.48 -8.37
C ILE A 189 -16.60 18.35 -7.88
N ASP A 190 -17.87 18.65 -7.59
CA ASP A 190 -18.89 17.63 -7.34
C ASP A 190 -19.10 16.77 -8.61
N PRO A 191 -18.74 15.48 -8.58
CA PRO A 191 -18.86 14.63 -9.76
C PRO A 191 -20.30 14.46 -10.23
N GLN A 192 -21.29 14.54 -9.32
CA GLN A 192 -22.69 14.41 -9.71
C GLN A 192 -23.16 15.63 -10.49
N ALA A 193 -22.90 16.83 -9.98
CA ALA A 193 -23.23 18.09 -10.67
C ALA A 193 -22.57 18.16 -12.05
N TRP A 194 -21.27 17.87 -12.12
CA TRP A 194 -20.53 17.89 -13.38
C TRP A 194 -21.05 16.85 -14.39
N LEU A 195 -21.27 15.59 -13.98
CA LEU A 195 -21.79 14.56 -14.90
C LEU A 195 -23.20 14.88 -15.40
N ALA A 196 -24.08 15.39 -14.53
CA ALA A 196 -25.43 15.75 -14.91
C ALA A 196 -25.44 16.84 -15.99
N ASP A 197 -24.62 17.88 -15.80
CA ASP A 197 -24.49 18.99 -16.73
C ASP A 197 -23.80 18.59 -18.05
N VAL A 198 -22.72 17.80 -17.99
CA VAL A 198 -22.06 17.26 -19.19
C VAL A 198 -23.03 16.41 -20.01
N LEU A 199 -23.75 15.48 -19.39
CA LEU A 199 -24.70 14.62 -20.09
C LEU A 199 -25.87 15.42 -20.70
N ALA A 200 -26.27 16.52 -20.08
CA ALA A 200 -27.32 17.39 -20.60
C ALA A 200 -26.90 18.19 -21.85
N ARG A 201 -25.61 18.55 -21.98
CA ARG A 201 -25.11 19.45 -23.04
C ARG A 201 -24.27 18.78 -24.12
N ILE A 202 -23.79 17.56 -23.89
CA ILE A 202 -22.82 16.89 -24.79
C ILE A 202 -23.34 16.65 -26.21
N ALA A 203 -24.65 16.48 -26.38
CA ALA A 203 -25.26 16.28 -27.70
C ALA A 203 -25.29 17.57 -28.55
N ASP A 204 -25.31 18.74 -27.90
CA ASP A 204 -25.46 20.04 -28.55
C ASP A 204 -24.13 20.76 -28.78
N ILE A 205 -23.03 20.27 -28.17
CA ILE A 205 -21.71 20.88 -28.31
C ILE A 205 -20.97 20.33 -29.55
N PRO A 206 -20.37 21.21 -30.40
CA PRO A 206 -19.51 20.76 -31.48
C PRO A 206 -18.31 19.94 -30.97
N GLN A 207 -17.90 18.92 -31.73
CA GLN A 207 -16.83 18.00 -31.33
C GLN A 207 -15.51 18.71 -30.96
N ASN A 208 -15.16 19.80 -31.66
CA ASN A 208 -13.95 20.58 -31.39
C ASN A 208 -14.00 21.37 -30.07
N ARG A 209 -15.17 21.48 -29.43
CA ARG A 209 -15.38 22.18 -28.14
C ARG A 209 -15.60 21.24 -26.95
N LEU A 210 -15.54 19.92 -27.15
CA LEU A 210 -15.71 18.94 -26.05
C LEU A 210 -14.74 19.15 -24.88
N HIS A 211 -13.56 19.72 -25.13
CA HIS A 211 -12.58 20.02 -24.09
C HIS A 211 -13.10 21.01 -23.02
N GLU A 212 -14.10 21.81 -23.35
CA GLU A 212 -14.76 22.75 -22.40
C GLU A 212 -15.58 22.01 -21.34
N LEU A 213 -15.98 20.76 -21.62
CA LEU A 213 -16.73 19.92 -20.68
C LEU A 213 -15.82 19.18 -19.69
N LEU A 214 -14.49 19.27 -19.85
CA LEU A 214 -13.55 18.61 -18.95
C LEU A 214 -13.57 19.25 -17.56
N PRO A 215 -13.37 18.49 -16.46
CA PRO A 215 -13.52 19.01 -15.11
C PRO A 215 -12.75 20.32 -14.85
N TRP A 216 -11.49 20.41 -15.28
CA TRP A 216 -10.66 21.61 -15.07
C TRP A 216 -11.06 22.85 -15.90
N ASN A 217 -11.94 22.70 -16.88
CA ASN A 217 -12.51 23.80 -17.66
C ASN A 217 -13.97 24.08 -17.27
N TRP A 218 -14.57 23.22 -16.45
CA TRP A 218 -15.97 23.33 -16.06
C TRP A 218 -16.18 24.48 -15.08
N ARG A 219 -17.21 25.29 -15.35
CA ARG A 219 -17.67 26.36 -14.46
C ARG A 219 -19.14 26.09 -14.17
N ALA A 220 -19.47 26.04 -12.89
CA ALA A 220 -20.84 25.86 -12.39
C ALA A 220 -21.75 27.04 -12.78
#